data_AF-A0A537ZU62-F1
#
_entry.id   AF-A0A537ZU62-F1
#
_cell.length_a   1.000
_cell.length_b   1.000
_cell.length_c   1.000
_cell.angle_alpha   90.00
_cell.angle_beta   90.00
_cell.angle_gamma   90.00
#
_symmetry.space_group_name_H-M   'P 1'
#
loop_
_entity.id
_entity.type
_entity.pdbx_description
1 polymer ?
#
loop_
_entity_poly.entity_id
_entity_poly.type
_entity_poly.pdbx_seq_one_letter_code
_entity_poly.pdbx_strand_id
1 'polypeptide(L)'
;MEAFLVGLSHEMGRELLWREYPTDQRGSYFRQFWRQQATDPAQRQAAYDLAQQIHAFTRAPLGQHIAASLQGKLVFLIRGELIRRYPDAIVLALRAGKVDDDGRPQFVEPGTEAPGDPPAIAPILFHAHLEPDIVLTGFDLKASDVRARPDDQGWWFVVAEHPTGPRFGLDTSHATEAPWVTRQTLAWIRLADLAKPEPAPDAPPLPADLPVRALPDRGHSFLDAIDPALGPIADTTEAGSPTTIWGHDAGGVAHLLLQDPVRAAFEGKKMLDDIGVNP
;
A
#
# COMPACT_ATOMS: atom_id res chain seq x y z
N MET A 1 4.94 -2.41 -26.06
CA MET A 1 6.36 -2.37 -25.63
C MET A 1 7.32 -2.60 -26.79
N GLU A 2 7.27 -3.74 -27.48
CA GLU A 2 8.21 -4.04 -28.59
C GLU A 2 8.27 -2.92 -29.66
N ALA A 3 7.13 -2.55 -30.23
CA ALA A 3 7.06 -1.49 -31.24
C ALA A 3 7.59 -0.14 -30.73
N PHE A 4 7.41 0.15 -29.43
CA PHE A 4 7.92 1.37 -28.80
C PHE A 4 9.45 1.37 -28.73
N LEU A 5 10.06 0.26 -28.28
CA LEU A 5 11.53 0.13 -28.21
C LEU A 5 12.17 0.13 -29.61
N VAL A 6 11.50 -0.50 -30.58
CA VAL A 6 11.91 -0.46 -31.99
C VAL A 6 11.83 0.97 -32.54
N GLY A 7 10.73 1.68 -32.30
CA GLY A 7 10.55 3.07 -32.73
C GLY A 7 11.59 4.01 -32.12
N LEU A 8 11.84 3.92 -30.80
CA LEU A 8 12.88 4.71 -30.14
C LEU A 8 14.27 4.43 -30.71
N SER A 9 14.61 3.15 -30.92
CA SER A 9 15.90 2.78 -31.48
C SER A 9 16.05 3.25 -32.92
N HIS A 10 14.96 3.22 -33.70
CA HIS A 10 14.94 3.70 -35.08
C HIS A 10 15.19 5.22 -35.15
N GLU A 11 14.48 6.01 -34.35
CA GLU A 11 14.65 7.47 -34.35
C GLU A 11 16.04 7.88 -33.82
N MET A 12 16.57 7.19 -32.80
CA MET A 12 17.94 7.41 -32.33
C MET A 12 18.98 7.07 -33.40
N GLY A 13 18.78 5.97 -34.13
CA GLY A 13 19.65 5.61 -35.26
C GLY A 13 19.63 6.66 -36.38
N ARG A 14 18.45 7.20 -36.69
CA ARG A 14 18.31 8.29 -37.68
C ARG A 14 19.01 9.57 -37.24
N GLU A 15 18.88 9.95 -35.97
CA GLU A 15 19.55 11.13 -35.42
C GLU A 15 21.08 10.98 -35.45
N LEU A 16 21.61 9.82 -35.08
CA LEU A 16 23.05 9.57 -35.13
C LEU A 16 23.59 9.61 -36.57
N LEU A 17 22.84 9.07 -37.52
CA LEU A 17 23.18 9.15 -38.93
C LEU A 17 23.16 10.60 -39.43
N TRP A 18 22.15 11.38 -39.05
CA TRP A 18 22.04 12.80 -39.40
C TRP A 18 23.20 13.64 -38.85
N ARG A 19 23.71 13.28 -37.67
CA ARG A 19 24.91 13.89 -37.06
C ARG A 19 26.24 13.34 -37.56
N GLU A 20 26.23 12.53 -38.62
CA GLU A 20 27.43 11.94 -39.24
C GLU A 20 28.29 11.09 -38.28
N TYR A 21 27.69 10.50 -37.25
CA TYR A 21 28.42 9.56 -36.40
C TYR A 21 28.83 8.32 -37.21
N PRO A 22 30.05 7.77 -37.00
CA PRO A 22 30.46 6.53 -37.64
C PRO A 22 29.71 5.34 -37.02
N THR A 23 28.55 5.01 -37.58
CA THR A 23 27.71 3.86 -37.18
C THR A 23 27.51 2.89 -38.35
N ASP A 24 27.40 1.61 -38.03
CA ASP A 24 27.05 0.54 -38.98
C ASP A 24 25.53 0.39 -39.19
N GLN A 25 24.72 1.26 -38.57
CA GLN A 25 23.25 1.32 -38.61
C GLN A 25 22.52 0.04 -38.12
N ARG A 26 23.23 -0.89 -37.45
CA ARG A 26 22.65 -2.13 -36.90
C ARG A 26 22.42 -2.07 -35.39
N GLY A 27 22.79 -0.95 -34.77
CA GLY A 27 22.67 -0.73 -33.34
C GLY A 27 21.24 -0.87 -32.82
N SER A 28 21.10 -1.54 -31.66
CA SER A 28 19.85 -1.57 -30.88
C SER A 28 20.06 -0.79 -29.60
N TYR A 29 19.81 0.52 -29.66
CA TYR A 29 20.12 1.46 -28.58
C TYR A 29 19.23 1.27 -27.35
N PHE A 30 17.95 0.91 -27.55
CA PHE A 30 17.01 0.67 -26.47
C PHE A 30 16.47 -0.76 -26.54
N ARG A 31 16.81 -1.56 -25.52
CA ARG A 31 16.38 -2.97 -25.41
C ARG A 31 15.66 -3.30 -24.12
N GLN A 32 15.49 -2.32 -23.25
CA GLN A 32 14.92 -2.47 -21.92
C GLN A 32 13.95 -1.32 -21.65
N PHE A 33 12.75 -1.68 -21.22
CA PHE A 33 11.69 -0.79 -20.78
C PHE A 33 11.50 -0.92 -19.26
N TRP A 34 11.43 -2.15 -18.75
CA TRP A 34 11.29 -2.42 -17.32
C TRP A 34 12.66 -2.49 -16.64
N ARG A 35 12.79 -1.81 -15.49
CA ARG A 35 14.02 -1.86 -14.71
C ARG A 35 14.16 -3.24 -14.08
N GLN A 36 15.18 -3.99 -14.49
CA GLN A 36 15.53 -5.27 -13.87
C GLN A 36 16.61 -5.05 -12.82
N GLN A 37 16.48 -5.70 -11.66
CA GLN A 37 17.46 -5.65 -10.58
C GLN A 37 18.61 -6.64 -10.83
N ALA A 38 19.29 -6.53 -11.97
CA ALA A 38 20.48 -7.34 -12.28
C ALA A 38 21.77 -6.57 -11.96
N THR A 39 22.49 -7.02 -10.92
CA THR A 39 23.73 -6.40 -10.46
C THR A 39 24.92 -6.79 -11.36
N ASP A 40 24.95 -8.04 -11.83
CA ASP A 40 25.98 -8.56 -12.75
C ASP A 40 25.74 -8.10 -14.20
N PRO A 41 26.74 -7.50 -14.89
CA PRO A 41 26.66 -7.14 -16.30
C PRO A 41 26.24 -8.28 -17.24
N ALA A 42 26.69 -9.51 -17.00
CA ALA A 42 26.35 -10.66 -17.85
C ALA A 42 24.86 -11.02 -17.70
N GLN A 43 24.35 -10.99 -16.47
CA GLN A 43 22.93 -11.18 -16.18
C GLN A 43 22.09 -10.03 -16.75
N ARG A 44 22.59 -8.79 -16.69
CA ARG A 44 21.90 -7.61 -17.24
C ARG A 44 21.68 -7.71 -18.74
N GLN A 45 22.64 -8.23 -19.49
CA GLN A 45 22.52 -8.44 -20.93
C GLN A 45 21.48 -9.53 -21.27
N ALA A 46 21.40 -10.58 -20.46
CA ALA A 46 20.38 -11.64 -20.57
C ALA A 46 18.98 -11.18 -20.11
N ALA A 47 18.94 -10.11 -19.30
CA ALA A 47 17.76 -9.49 -18.72
C ALA A 47 17.12 -8.41 -19.60
N TYR A 48 17.55 -8.21 -20.85
CA TYR A 48 16.87 -7.25 -21.72
C TYR A 48 15.48 -7.71 -22.11
N ASP A 49 14.55 -6.75 -22.17
CA ASP A 49 13.17 -7.00 -22.55
C ASP A 49 13.05 -7.44 -24.01
N LEU A 50 13.91 -6.94 -24.90
CA LEU A 50 14.08 -7.49 -26.25
C LEU A 50 15.07 -8.66 -26.21
N ALA A 51 14.60 -9.86 -26.55
CA ALA A 51 15.38 -11.09 -26.52
C ALA A 51 16.62 -11.03 -27.43
N GLN A 52 16.51 -10.31 -28.53
CA GLN A 52 17.56 -10.15 -29.53
C GLN A 52 17.77 -8.67 -29.87
N GLN A 53 18.85 -8.38 -30.59
CA GLN A 53 19.02 -7.07 -31.21
C GLN A 53 18.04 -6.93 -32.39
N ILE A 54 17.54 -5.72 -32.61
CA ILE A 54 16.50 -5.41 -33.60
C ILE A 54 16.94 -5.81 -35.01
N HIS A 55 18.22 -5.61 -35.36
CA HIS A 55 18.74 -6.00 -36.68
C HIS A 55 18.72 -7.52 -36.93
N ALA A 56 18.62 -8.32 -35.87
CA ALA A 56 18.58 -9.79 -35.93
C ALA A 56 17.15 -10.34 -35.84
N PHE A 57 16.12 -9.47 -35.79
CA PHE A 57 14.74 -9.90 -35.73
C PHE A 57 14.38 -10.76 -36.94
N THR A 58 13.70 -11.86 -36.66
CA THR A 58 13.09 -12.68 -37.70
C THR A 58 11.71 -12.13 -38.02
N ARG A 59 11.13 -12.55 -39.15
CA ARG A 59 9.77 -12.11 -39.50
C ARG A 59 8.76 -12.86 -38.61
N ALA A 60 8.45 -12.28 -37.46
CA ALA A 60 7.47 -12.79 -36.50
C ALA A 60 6.43 -11.72 -36.15
N PRO A 61 5.24 -12.13 -35.66
CA PRO A 61 4.25 -11.20 -35.11
C PRO A 61 4.82 -10.29 -34.01
N LEU A 62 4.27 -9.09 -33.89
CA LEU A 62 4.61 -8.17 -32.81
C LEU A 62 4.37 -8.82 -31.44
N GLY A 63 5.34 -8.70 -30.53
CA GLY A 63 5.34 -9.32 -29.21
C GLY A 63 6.21 -10.57 -29.11
N GLN A 64 6.58 -11.19 -30.24
CA GLN A 64 7.39 -12.41 -30.26
C GLN A 64 8.89 -12.15 -30.04
N HIS A 65 9.33 -10.89 -30.07
CA HIS A 65 10.73 -10.54 -29.81
C HIS A 65 10.97 -10.15 -28.34
N ILE A 66 9.95 -10.25 -27.49
CA ILE A 66 10.06 -10.01 -26.06
C ILE A 66 10.67 -11.22 -25.37
N ALA A 67 11.54 -10.99 -24.39
CA ALA A 67 12.14 -12.03 -23.57
C ALA A 67 11.07 -12.91 -22.90
N ALA A 68 11.25 -14.23 -22.99
CA ALA A 68 10.34 -15.19 -22.37
C ALA A 68 10.23 -15.02 -20.84
N SER A 69 11.24 -14.41 -20.21
CA SER A 69 11.20 -14.07 -18.79
C SER A 69 10.04 -13.14 -18.44
N LEU A 70 9.61 -12.26 -19.34
CA LEU A 70 8.52 -11.29 -19.16
C LEU A 70 7.13 -11.85 -19.50
N GLN A 71 7.04 -13.08 -20.00
CA GLN A 71 5.76 -13.69 -20.33
C GLN A 71 5.06 -14.21 -19.07
N GLY A 72 3.74 -13.99 -19.00
CA GLY A 72 2.89 -14.50 -17.93
C GLY A 72 3.07 -13.83 -16.58
N LYS A 73 3.63 -12.61 -16.54
CA LYS A 73 3.70 -11.77 -15.34
C LYS A 73 2.32 -11.31 -14.90
N LEU A 74 2.11 -11.26 -13.59
CA LEU A 74 0.86 -10.82 -13.00
C LEU A 74 0.80 -9.29 -12.93
N VAL A 75 -0.38 -8.76 -13.22
CA VAL A 75 -0.75 -7.36 -13.01
C VAL A 75 -1.93 -7.34 -12.05
N PHE A 76 -1.77 -6.64 -10.94
CA PHE A 76 -2.85 -6.40 -10.00
C PHE A 76 -3.49 -5.05 -10.33
N LEU A 77 -4.79 -5.07 -10.65
CA LEU A 77 -5.57 -3.89 -10.97
C LEU A 77 -6.63 -3.69 -9.89
N ILE A 78 -6.63 -2.50 -9.29
CA ILE A 78 -7.60 -2.12 -8.28
C ILE A 78 -8.31 -0.88 -8.78
N ARG A 79 -9.64 -0.90 -8.71
CA ARG A 79 -10.47 0.28 -8.90
C ARG A 79 -11.38 0.44 -7.69
N GLY A 80 -11.41 1.62 -7.09
CA GLY A 80 -12.41 1.92 -6.07
C GLY A 80 -12.10 3.14 -5.20
N GLU A 81 -13.08 3.47 -4.36
CA GLU A 81 -13.03 4.61 -3.44
C GLU A 81 -11.87 4.53 -2.44
N LEU A 82 -11.35 3.33 -2.16
CA LEU A 82 -10.13 3.17 -1.35
C LEU A 82 -8.94 3.89 -2.01
N ILE A 83 -8.71 3.69 -3.30
CA ILE A 83 -7.59 4.33 -4.02
C ILE A 83 -7.83 5.83 -4.17
N ARG A 84 -9.08 6.24 -4.34
CA ARG A 84 -9.45 7.65 -4.37
C ARG A 84 -9.18 8.35 -3.02
N ARG A 85 -9.43 7.65 -1.90
CA ARG A 85 -9.16 8.15 -0.54
C ARG A 85 -7.67 8.10 -0.18
N TYR A 86 -6.95 7.13 -0.72
CA TYR A 86 -5.52 6.89 -0.49
C TYR A 86 -4.78 6.84 -1.83
N PRO A 87 -4.57 8.00 -2.48
CA PRO A 87 -3.91 8.06 -3.80
C PRO A 87 -2.45 7.60 -3.76
N ASP A 88 -1.82 7.60 -2.59
CA ASP A 88 -0.44 7.12 -2.38
C ASP A 88 -0.39 5.67 -1.85
N ALA A 89 -1.49 4.91 -1.93
CA ALA A 89 -1.54 3.54 -1.42
C ALA A 89 -0.46 2.66 -2.06
N ILE A 90 0.25 1.94 -1.19
CA ILE A 90 1.29 0.98 -1.58
C ILE A 90 0.62 -0.35 -1.89
N VAL A 91 1.04 -0.97 -2.99
CA VAL A 91 0.58 -2.30 -3.41
C VAL A 91 1.78 -3.22 -3.49
N LEU A 92 1.75 -4.30 -2.71
CA LEU A 92 2.82 -5.29 -2.62
C LEU A 92 2.28 -6.70 -2.85
N ALA A 93 3.16 -7.62 -3.23
CA ALA A 93 2.88 -9.05 -3.15
C ALA A 93 3.85 -9.66 -2.14
N LEU A 94 3.31 -10.21 -1.04
CA LEU A 94 4.06 -10.76 0.08
C LEU A 94 3.85 -12.27 0.19
N ARG A 95 4.90 -13.00 0.54
CA ARG A 95 4.80 -14.43 0.84
C ARG A 95 4.43 -14.65 2.30
N ALA A 96 3.42 -15.48 2.54
CA ALA A 96 3.12 -15.99 3.87
C ALA A 96 4.07 -17.14 4.24
N GLY A 97 4.55 -17.16 5.48
CA GLY A 97 5.27 -18.30 6.05
C GLY A 97 4.35 -19.28 6.76
N LYS A 98 3.19 -18.80 7.23
CA LYS A 98 2.06 -19.57 7.75
C LYS A 98 0.81 -18.70 7.77
N VAL A 99 -0.33 -19.33 7.96
CA VAL A 99 -1.62 -18.68 8.26
C VAL A 99 -2.04 -19.11 9.66
N ASP A 100 -2.55 -18.19 10.47
CA ASP A 100 -3.05 -18.50 11.82
C ASP A 100 -4.45 -19.14 11.80
N ASP A 101 -4.94 -19.55 12.97
CA ASP A 101 -6.24 -20.21 13.11
C ASP A 101 -7.42 -19.31 12.67
N ASP A 102 -7.23 -17.99 12.66
CA ASP A 102 -8.21 -16.98 12.21
C ASP A 102 -8.14 -16.72 10.69
N GLY A 103 -7.26 -17.43 9.97
CA GLY A 103 -7.07 -17.25 8.53
C GLY A 103 -6.22 -16.03 8.14
N ARG A 104 -5.46 -15.46 9.08
CA ARG A 104 -4.61 -14.29 8.82
C ARG A 104 -3.19 -14.72 8.44
N PRO A 105 -2.60 -14.13 7.38
CA PRO A 105 -1.25 -14.48 6.97
C PRO A 105 -0.21 -13.88 7.90
N GLN A 106 0.79 -14.68 8.26
CA GLN A 106 2.05 -14.21 8.86
C GLN A 106 3.12 -14.19 7.77
N PHE A 107 3.54 -12.98 7.38
CA PHE A 107 4.47 -12.79 6.26
C PHE A 107 5.90 -13.16 6.65
N VAL A 108 6.64 -13.69 5.66
CA VAL A 108 8.07 -13.94 5.82
C VAL A 108 8.82 -12.61 5.93
N GLU A 109 9.75 -12.52 6.87
CA GLU A 109 10.60 -11.33 7.00
C GLU A 109 11.61 -11.26 5.84
N PRO A 110 11.72 -10.13 5.12
CA PRO A 110 12.71 -9.98 4.06
C PRO A 110 14.14 -10.22 4.57
N GLY A 111 14.92 -11.04 3.85
CA GLY A 111 16.29 -11.39 4.23
C GLY A 111 16.42 -12.65 5.10
N THR A 112 15.30 -13.25 5.51
CA THR A 112 15.26 -14.52 6.28
C THR A 112 14.91 -15.73 5.42
N GLU A 113 14.86 -15.58 4.09
CA GLU A 113 14.50 -16.65 3.17
C GLU A 113 15.55 -17.76 3.11
N ALA A 114 15.10 -19.02 3.00
CA ALA A 114 16.01 -20.14 2.82
C ALA A 114 16.72 -20.07 1.45
N PRO A 115 17.96 -20.59 1.33
CA PRO A 115 18.63 -20.66 0.04
C PRO A 115 17.80 -21.40 -1.01
N GLY A 116 17.47 -20.71 -2.11
CA GLY A 116 16.65 -21.25 -3.20
C GLY A 116 15.16 -20.95 -3.09
N ASP A 117 14.69 -20.37 -1.98
CA ASP A 117 13.34 -19.81 -1.92
C ASP A 117 13.25 -18.48 -2.71
N PRO A 118 12.07 -18.15 -3.26
CA PRO A 118 11.81 -16.83 -3.83
C PRO A 118 11.94 -15.75 -2.75
N PRO A 119 12.06 -14.47 -3.12
CA PRO A 119 12.08 -13.36 -2.16
C PRO A 119 10.75 -13.27 -1.39
N ALA A 120 10.78 -12.78 -0.14
CA ALA A 120 9.58 -12.57 0.66
C ALA A 120 8.61 -11.55 0.04
N ILE A 121 9.14 -10.62 -0.75
CA ILE A 121 8.40 -9.59 -1.49
C ILE A 121 8.65 -9.82 -2.98
N ALA A 122 7.59 -9.95 -3.79
CA ALA A 122 7.77 -10.06 -5.23
C ALA A 122 8.28 -8.74 -5.80
N PRO A 123 9.32 -8.74 -6.67
CA PRO A 123 9.80 -7.51 -7.30
C PRO A 123 8.69 -6.83 -8.10
N ILE A 124 8.60 -5.50 -7.98
CA ILE A 124 7.66 -4.68 -8.75
C ILE A 124 8.31 -4.28 -10.06
N LEU A 125 7.68 -4.66 -11.18
CA LEU A 125 8.11 -4.26 -12.53
C LEU A 125 7.64 -2.84 -12.84
N PHE A 126 6.42 -2.50 -12.41
CA PHE A 126 5.86 -1.16 -12.53
C PHE A 126 4.74 -0.92 -11.53
N HIS A 127 4.51 0.35 -11.24
CA HIS A 127 3.43 0.83 -10.41
C HIS A 127 2.90 2.12 -11.03
N ALA A 128 1.61 2.19 -11.29
CA ALA A 128 0.98 3.35 -11.91
C ALA A 128 -0.35 3.66 -11.25
N HIS A 129 -0.54 4.93 -10.90
CA HIS A 129 -1.84 5.47 -10.51
C HIS A 129 -2.47 6.13 -11.73
N LEU A 130 -3.72 5.76 -12.01
CA LEU A 130 -4.56 6.48 -12.94
C LEU A 130 -5.66 7.14 -12.12
N GLU A 131 -5.62 8.46 -12.10
CA GLU A 131 -6.65 9.24 -11.45
C GLU A 131 -8.03 8.93 -12.05
N PRO A 132 -9.10 8.99 -11.24
CA PRO A 132 -9.08 9.33 -9.80
C PRO A 132 -8.95 8.12 -8.86
N ASP A 133 -9.16 6.89 -9.34
CA ASP A 133 -9.51 5.75 -8.48
C ASP A 133 -8.89 4.41 -8.90
N ILE A 134 -7.87 4.42 -9.77
CA ILE A 134 -7.26 3.19 -10.31
C ILE A 134 -5.77 3.11 -9.96
N VAL A 135 -5.33 1.93 -9.54
CA VAL A 135 -3.90 1.58 -9.45
C VAL A 135 -3.63 0.27 -10.21
N LEU A 136 -2.51 0.24 -10.92
CA LEU A 136 -1.98 -0.96 -11.56
C LEU A 136 -0.57 -1.23 -11.08
N THR A 137 -0.34 -2.44 -10.59
CA THR A 137 0.98 -2.88 -10.14
C THR A 137 1.34 -4.19 -10.83
N GLY A 138 2.43 -4.18 -11.60
CA GLY A 138 2.97 -5.36 -12.26
C GLY A 138 4.07 -6.00 -11.42
N PHE A 139 4.01 -7.31 -11.24
CA PHE A 139 4.97 -8.06 -10.43
C PHE A 139 5.81 -9.01 -11.27
N ASP A 140 7.06 -9.21 -10.86
CA ASP A 140 7.92 -10.30 -11.34
C ASP A 140 7.50 -11.63 -10.71
N LEU A 141 6.24 -12.01 -10.94
CA LEU A 141 5.56 -13.16 -10.35
C LEU A 141 4.61 -13.76 -11.38
N LYS A 142 4.61 -15.09 -11.55
CA LYS A 142 3.71 -15.78 -12.48
C LYS A 142 2.55 -16.45 -11.75
N ALA A 143 1.44 -16.63 -12.47
CA ALA A 143 0.27 -17.36 -11.96
C ALA A 143 0.61 -18.80 -11.52
N SER A 144 1.54 -19.47 -12.21
CA SER A 144 2.02 -20.81 -11.83
C SER A 144 2.68 -20.81 -10.45
N ASP A 145 3.45 -19.77 -10.15
CA ASP A 145 4.24 -19.67 -8.90
C ASP A 145 3.32 -19.39 -7.71
N VAL A 146 2.24 -18.64 -7.95
CA VAL A 146 1.17 -18.42 -6.96
C VAL A 146 0.41 -19.71 -6.68
N ARG A 147 0.03 -20.47 -7.71
CA ARG A 147 -0.75 -21.71 -7.55
C ARG A 147 0.06 -22.90 -7.01
N ALA A 148 1.37 -22.93 -7.26
CA ALA A 148 2.23 -24.03 -6.83
C ALA A 148 2.51 -24.06 -5.32
N ARG A 149 2.25 -22.95 -4.61
CA ARG A 149 2.47 -22.84 -3.17
C ARG A 149 1.30 -23.45 -2.37
N PRO A 150 1.58 -24.06 -1.21
CA PRO A 150 0.56 -24.43 -0.23
C PRO A 150 -0.28 -23.22 0.21
N ASP A 151 -1.53 -23.45 0.61
CA ASP A 151 -2.47 -22.39 0.98
C ASP A 151 -1.98 -21.58 2.20
N ASP A 152 -1.34 -22.25 3.17
CA ASP A 152 -0.76 -21.64 4.36
C ASP A 152 0.55 -20.86 4.08
N GLN A 153 1.15 -21.06 2.91
CA GLN A 153 2.44 -20.46 2.51
C GLN A 153 2.35 -19.73 1.16
N GLY A 154 1.13 -19.27 0.83
CA GLY A 154 0.82 -18.65 -0.44
C GLY A 154 1.31 -17.20 -0.58
N TRP A 155 1.10 -16.66 -1.78
CA TRP A 155 1.29 -15.24 -2.06
C TRP A 155 0.03 -14.44 -1.75
N TRP A 156 0.21 -13.27 -1.15
CA TRP A 156 -0.87 -12.35 -0.80
C TRP A 156 -0.61 -10.99 -1.42
N PHE A 157 -1.63 -10.41 -2.05
CA PHE A 157 -1.59 -9.05 -2.55
C PHE A 157 -2.05 -8.11 -1.44
N VAL A 158 -1.17 -7.20 -1.02
CA VAL A 158 -1.40 -6.28 0.08
C VAL A 158 -1.55 -4.87 -0.45
N VAL A 159 -2.64 -4.22 -0.06
CA VAL A 159 -2.87 -2.79 -0.25
C VAL A 159 -2.71 -2.13 1.11
N ALA A 160 -1.81 -1.17 1.22
CA ALA A 160 -1.50 -0.50 2.47
C ALA A 160 -1.45 1.01 2.28
N GLU A 161 -1.89 1.74 3.29
CA GLU A 161 -1.65 3.18 3.38
C GLU A 161 -0.14 3.48 3.43
N HIS A 162 0.27 4.57 2.78
CA HIS A 162 1.67 4.99 2.77
C HIS A 162 2.11 5.39 4.18
N PRO A 163 3.26 4.91 4.69
CA PRO A 163 3.68 5.18 6.07
C PRO A 163 3.98 6.66 6.33
N THR A 164 4.21 7.46 5.29
CA THR A 164 4.42 8.91 5.41
C THR A 164 3.14 9.73 5.38
N GLY A 165 1.96 9.09 5.35
CA GLY A 165 0.67 9.75 5.44
C GLY A 165 -0.03 9.53 6.79
N PRO A 166 0.64 9.64 7.97
CA PRO A 166 -0.04 9.39 9.23
C PRO A 166 -1.20 10.36 9.40
N ARG A 167 -2.36 9.81 9.76
CA ARG A 167 -3.57 10.59 9.98
C ARG A 167 -3.81 10.69 11.47
N PHE A 168 -4.26 11.86 11.89
CA PHE A 168 -4.66 12.11 13.26
C PHE A 168 -6.15 12.39 13.31
N GLY A 169 -6.84 11.75 14.25
CA GLY A 169 -8.26 11.98 14.48
C GLY A 169 -8.92 10.76 15.09
N LEU A 170 -10.02 11.02 15.78
CA LEU A 170 -10.88 10.01 16.35
C LEU A 170 -12.09 9.77 15.45
N ASP A 171 -12.74 8.63 15.63
CA ASP A 171 -14.04 8.38 15.02
C ASP A 171 -15.10 9.30 15.64
N THR A 172 -16.15 9.61 14.89
CA THR A 172 -17.26 10.43 15.40
C THR A 172 -18.13 9.67 16.40
N SER A 173 -18.25 8.35 16.25
CA SER A 173 -19.05 7.46 17.10
C SER A 173 -18.41 6.08 17.22
N HIS A 174 -18.57 5.39 18.35
CA HIS A 174 -18.17 3.99 18.48
C HIS A 174 -19.21 3.01 17.94
N ALA A 175 -18.73 1.92 17.34
CA ALA A 175 -19.56 0.78 16.96
C ALA A 175 -20.00 -0.08 18.15
N THR A 176 -19.31 -0.01 19.29
CA THR A 176 -19.54 -0.90 20.45
C THR A 176 -19.45 -0.13 21.77
N GLU A 177 -20.41 -0.35 22.67
CA GLU A 177 -20.34 0.06 24.08
C GLU A 177 -19.30 -0.79 24.82
N ALA A 178 -18.02 -0.57 24.56
CA ALA A 178 -16.98 -1.13 25.40
C ALA A 178 -17.01 -0.41 26.77
N PRO A 179 -16.96 -1.14 27.90
CA PRO A 179 -17.00 -0.55 29.24
C PRO A 179 -15.72 0.22 29.61
N TRP A 180 -14.64 0.09 28.85
CA TRP A 180 -13.39 0.84 29.00
C TRP A 180 -12.95 1.43 27.66
N VAL A 181 -12.26 2.57 27.72
CA VAL A 181 -11.74 3.29 26.56
C VAL A 181 -10.30 2.83 26.29
N THR A 182 -10.06 2.20 25.15
CA THR A 182 -8.72 2.03 24.59
C THR A 182 -8.48 3.06 23.49
N ARG A 183 -7.23 3.18 23.02
CA ARG A 183 -6.91 4.03 21.87
C ARG A 183 -7.78 3.69 20.64
N GLN A 184 -8.02 2.40 20.39
CA GLN A 184 -8.83 1.90 19.26
C GLN A 184 -10.32 2.20 19.45
N THR A 185 -10.76 2.31 20.70
CA THR A 185 -12.14 2.64 21.07
C THR A 185 -12.24 4.03 21.67
N LEU A 186 -11.46 4.99 21.19
CA LEU A 186 -11.60 6.41 21.51
C LEU A 186 -12.30 7.16 20.36
N ALA A 187 -13.35 7.93 20.67
CA ALA A 187 -14.16 8.68 19.71
C ALA A 187 -14.43 10.09 20.21
N TRP A 188 -14.67 11.02 19.28
CA TRP A 188 -14.99 12.41 19.58
C TRP A 188 -16.20 12.55 20.51
N ILE A 189 -17.22 11.71 20.36
CA ILE A 189 -18.43 11.76 21.20
C ILE A 189 -18.13 11.49 22.69
N ARG A 190 -17.11 10.67 23.00
CA ARG A 190 -16.70 10.41 24.38
C ARG A 190 -16.04 11.62 25.01
N LEU A 191 -15.25 12.38 24.25
CA LEU A 191 -14.67 13.66 24.68
C LEU A 191 -15.75 14.75 24.86
N ALA A 192 -16.81 14.72 24.06
CA ALA A 192 -17.89 15.71 24.14
C ALA A 192 -18.86 15.49 25.33
N ASP A 193 -19.08 14.23 25.75
CA ASP A 193 -19.88 13.91 26.94
C ASP A 193 -19.19 14.33 28.25
N LEU A 194 -17.88 14.41 28.23
CA LEU A 194 -17.01 14.81 29.33
C LEU A 194 -16.94 16.33 29.55
N ALA A 195 -17.15 17.11 28.50
CA ALA A 195 -17.26 18.56 28.57
C ALA A 195 -18.66 19.05 29.01
N LYS A 196 -19.53 18.18 29.54
CA LYS A 196 -20.76 18.63 30.19
C LYS A 196 -20.37 19.26 31.53
N PRO A 197 -20.43 20.60 31.70
CA PRO A 197 -20.39 21.12 33.04
C PRO A 197 -21.57 20.49 33.79
N GLU A 198 -21.34 19.96 35.00
CA GLU A 198 -22.45 19.91 35.94
C GLU A 198 -23.01 21.33 35.98
N PRO A 199 -24.30 21.54 35.66
CA PRO A 199 -24.86 22.87 35.77
C PRO A 199 -24.64 23.31 37.20
N ALA A 200 -24.02 24.49 37.39
CA ALA A 200 -24.04 25.13 38.69
C ALA A 200 -25.51 25.14 39.16
N PRO A 201 -25.79 24.86 40.45
CA PRO A 201 -27.16 24.64 40.93
C PRO A 201 -28.14 25.78 40.59
N ASP A 202 -27.63 26.97 40.26
CA ASP A 202 -28.39 28.17 39.92
C ASP A 202 -28.24 28.63 38.45
N ALA A 203 -27.67 27.82 37.56
CA ALA A 203 -27.51 28.20 36.15
C ALA A 203 -28.86 28.13 35.40
N PRO A 204 -29.27 29.19 34.67
CA PRO A 204 -30.49 29.14 33.87
C PRO A 204 -30.38 28.07 32.79
N PRO A 205 -31.49 27.35 32.47
CA PRO A 205 -31.47 26.30 31.46
C PRO A 205 -31.06 26.87 30.10
N LEU A 206 -30.10 26.22 29.44
CA LEU A 206 -29.74 26.56 28.06
C LEU A 206 -30.95 26.30 27.15
N PRO A 207 -31.28 27.20 26.21
CA PRO A 207 -32.35 26.98 25.25
C PRO A 207 -32.05 25.74 24.40
N ALA A 208 -33.05 24.89 24.19
CA ALA A 208 -32.92 23.57 23.57
C ALA A 208 -32.54 23.60 22.07
N ASP A 209 -32.54 24.79 21.46
CA ASP A 209 -32.63 24.95 20.00
C ASP A 209 -31.35 25.49 19.36
N LEU A 210 -30.23 25.56 20.10
CA LEU A 210 -28.96 26.03 19.54
C LEU A 210 -28.32 24.95 18.64
N PRO A 211 -28.22 25.15 17.31
CA PRO A 211 -27.61 24.17 16.40
C PRO A 211 -26.07 24.10 16.52
N VAL A 212 -25.48 24.96 17.37
CA VAL A 212 -24.07 24.95 17.72
C VAL A 212 -23.99 25.13 19.24
N ARG A 213 -23.54 24.09 19.95
CA ARG A 213 -23.12 24.24 21.34
C ARG A 213 -21.83 25.05 21.34
N ALA A 214 -21.92 26.33 21.69
CA ALA A 214 -20.75 27.12 21.99
C ALA A 214 -19.99 26.45 23.15
N LEU A 215 -18.73 26.07 22.92
CA LEU A 215 -17.80 25.79 24.00
C LEU A 215 -17.75 27.06 24.85
N PRO A 216 -18.02 27.01 26.17
CA PRO A 216 -18.02 28.20 26.99
C PRO A 216 -16.64 28.87 26.92
N ASP A 217 -16.64 30.20 26.84
CA ASP A 217 -15.45 31.07 26.79
C ASP A 217 -14.71 31.13 28.14
N ARG A 218 -14.41 29.96 28.71
CA ARG A 218 -13.63 29.80 29.93
C ARG A 218 -12.51 28.83 29.67
N GLY A 219 -11.36 29.38 29.29
CA GLY A 219 -10.02 28.95 29.72
C GLY A 219 -9.59 27.50 29.55
N HIS A 220 -10.39 26.65 28.88
CA HIS A 220 -10.03 25.28 28.58
C HIS A 220 -9.78 25.20 27.08
N SER A 221 -8.52 25.40 26.69
CA SER A 221 -8.05 24.93 25.41
C SER A 221 -8.36 23.43 25.28
N PHE A 222 -8.48 22.91 24.07
CA PHE A 222 -8.44 21.46 23.81
C PHE A 222 -7.25 20.76 24.51
N LEU A 223 -6.23 21.55 24.85
CA LEU A 223 -5.01 21.16 25.56
C LEU A 223 -5.11 21.21 27.11
N ASP A 224 -6.13 21.85 27.71
CA ASP A 224 -6.21 22.05 29.17
C ASP A 224 -7.01 20.96 29.92
N ALA A 225 -7.57 19.99 29.20
CA ALA A 225 -8.38 18.93 29.81
C ALA A 225 -7.53 17.69 30.10
N ILE A 226 -6.72 17.71 31.16
CA ILE A 226 -6.50 16.46 31.89
C ILE A 226 -7.84 16.16 32.57
N ASP A 227 -8.70 15.41 31.88
CA ASP A 227 -9.97 15.00 32.45
C ASP A 227 -9.76 13.75 33.33
N PRO A 228 -9.90 13.85 34.66
CA PRO A 228 -9.74 12.70 35.54
C PRO A 228 -10.76 11.58 35.28
N ALA A 229 -11.86 11.85 34.56
CA ALA A 229 -12.89 10.86 34.23
C ALA A 229 -12.51 9.93 33.06
N LEU A 230 -11.58 10.31 32.17
CA LEU A 230 -11.07 9.41 31.13
C LEU A 230 -10.11 8.34 31.68
N GLY A 231 -9.44 8.64 32.80
CA GLY A 231 -8.38 7.80 33.33
C GLY A 231 -7.25 7.53 32.31
N PRO A 232 -6.32 6.62 32.63
CA PRO A 232 -5.30 6.17 31.68
C PRO A 232 -5.94 5.38 30.53
N ILE A 233 -5.66 5.79 29.30
CA ILE A 233 -6.11 5.12 28.07
C ILE A 233 -4.99 4.18 27.63
N ALA A 234 -5.32 2.89 27.54
CA ALA A 234 -4.39 1.87 27.06
C ALA A 234 -4.41 1.79 25.53
N ASP A 235 -3.22 1.66 24.94
CA ASP A 235 -3.09 1.16 23.58
C ASP A 235 -2.95 -0.37 23.62
N THR A 236 -3.86 -1.07 22.95
CA THR A 236 -3.86 -2.54 22.90
C THR A 236 -3.40 -3.09 21.56
N THR A 237 -2.78 -2.27 20.70
CA THR A 237 -2.23 -2.71 19.40
C THR A 237 -1.11 -3.74 19.57
N GLU A 238 -0.22 -3.53 20.54
CA GLU A 238 0.93 -4.40 20.78
C GLU A 238 1.13 -4.67 22.28
N ALA A 239 1.74 -5.81 22.59
CA ALA A 239 2.07 -6.16 23.96
C ALA A 239 3.16 -5.23 24.49
N GLY A 240 2.88 -4.52 25.59
CA GLY A 240 3.80 -3.56 26.20
C GLY A 240 3.64 -2.12 25.73
N SER A 241 2.62 -1.82 24.91
CA SER A 241 2.28 -0.45 24.52
C SER A 241 2.00 0.45 25.73
N PRO A 242 2.31 1.77 25.63
CA PRO A 242 2.20 2.69 26.75
C PRO A 242 0.73 3.00 27.09
N THR A 243 0.44 3.13 28.38
CA THR A 243 -0.76 3.80 28.87
C THR A 243 -0.55 5.31 28.85
N THR A 244 -1.49 6.05 28.25
CA THR A 244 -1.40 7.49 28.06
C THR A 244 -2.60 8.19 28.69
N ILE A 245 -2.39 9.38 29.26
CA ILE A 245 -3.47 10.22 29.79
C ILE A 245 -3.74 11.33 28.79
N TRP A 246 -5.01 11.53 28.43
CA TRP A 246 -5.42 12.61 27.53
C TRP A 246 -5.03 13.98 28.11
N GLY A 247 -4.47 14.86 27.28
CA GLY A 247 -4.09 16.21 27.69
C GLY A 247 -2.86 16.33 28.61
N HIS A 248 -2.24 15.21 29.02
CA HIS A 248 -1.06 15.25 29.88
C HIS A 248 0.17 15.86 29.18
N ASP A 249 0.38 15.48 27.92
CA ASP A 249 1.41 16.07 27.06
C ASP A 249 1.04 15.92 25.58
N ALA A 250 1.69 16.73 24.73
CA ALA A 250 1.42 16.75 23.30
C ALA A 250 1.77 15.43 22.59
N GLY A 251 2.77 14.69 23.08
CA GLY A 251 3.17 13.40 22.52
C GLY A 251 2.12 12.33 22.78
N GLY A 252 1.58 12.30 23.99
CA GLY A 252 0.48 11.41 24.38
C GLY A 252 -0.80 11.70 23.59
N VAL A 253 -1.17 12.97 23.44
CA VAL A 253 -2.33 13.35 22.61
C VAL A 253 -2.11 12.96 21.15
N ALA A 254 -0.93 13.20 20.58
CA ALA A 254 -0.61 12.78 19.22
C ALA A 254 -0.67 11.25 19.06
N HIS A 255 -0.13 10.49 20.02
CA HIS A 255 -0.21 9.04 20.01
C HIS A 255 -1.66 8.54 20.05
N LEU A 256 -2.50 9.09 20.92
CA LEU A 256 -3.92 8.72 21.01
C LEU A 256 -4.72 9.09 19.76
N LEU A 257 -4.38 10.20 19.11
CA LEU A 257 -5.03 10.64 17.88
C LEU A 257 -4.53 9.91 16.64
N LEU A 258 -3.34 9.29 16.68
CA LEU A 258 -2.77 8.61 15.53
C LEU A 258 -3.70 7.47 15.11
N GLN A 259 -4.16 7.50 13.86
CA GLN A 259 -4.97 6.44 13.29
C GLN A 259 -4.10 5.27 12.86
N ASP A 260 -4.58 4.06 13.10
CA ASP A 260 -3.89 2.86 12.63
C ASP A 260 -3.94 2.81 11.10
N PRO A 261 -2.81 2.54 10.44
CA PRO A 261 -2.75 2.55 8.98
C PRO A 261 -3.64 1.46 8.40
N VAL A 262 -4.41 1.81 7.38
CA VAL A 262 -5.29 0.83 6.72
C VAL A 262 -4.46 -0.15 5.89
N ARG A 263 -4.69 -1.45 6.10
CA ARG A 263 -4.08 -2.53 5.32
C ARG A 263 -5.15 -3.57 4.96
N ALA A 264 -5.12 -4.05 3.73
CA ALA A 264 -5.94 -5.16 3.26
C ALA A 264 -5.05 -6.17 2.54
N ALA A 265 -5.21 -7.45 2.85
CA ALA A 265 -4.48 -8.53 2.22
C ALA A 265 -5.45 -9.47 1.50
N PHE A 266 -5.14 -9.82 0.26
CA PHE A 266 -5.95 -10.68 -0.59
C PHE A 266 -5.15 -11.93 -0.97
N GLU A 267 -5.73 -13.10 -0.73
CA GLU A 267 -5.09 -14.38 -1.04
C GLU A 267 -4.98 -14.58 -2.55
N GLY A 268 -3.75 -14.65 -3.07
CA GLY A 268 -3.51 -14.65 -4.51
C GLY A 268 -4.05 -15.88 -5.22
N LYS A 269 -3.97 -17.06 -4.59
CA LYS A 269 -4.47 -18.31 -5.18
C LYS A 269 -5.99 -18.25 -5.37
N LYS A 270 -6.72 -17.87 -4.32
CA LYS A 270 -8.18 -17.66 -4.37
C LYS A 270 -8.58 -16.69 -5.48
N MET A 271 -7.90 -15.54 -5.58
CA MET A 271 -8.19 -14.56 -6.64
C MET A 271 -7.97 -15.12 -8.05
N LEU A 272 -6.89 -15.89 -8.25
CA LEU A 272 -6.59 -16.50 -9.54
C LEU A 272 -7.59 -17.60 -9.92
N ASP A 273 -8.11 -18.31 -8.94
CA ASP A 273 -9.10 -19.37 -9.15
C ASP A 273 -10.46 -18.76 -9.47
N ASP A 274 -10.84 -17.65 -8.83
CA ASP A 274 -12.07 -16.91 -9.15
C ASP A 274 -12.07 -16.35 -10.60
N ILE A 275 -10.92 -15.92 -11.10
CA ILE A 275 -10.77 -15.44 -12.50
C ILE A 275 -10.94 -16.59 -13.51
N GLY A 276 -10.55 -17.81 -13.14
CA GLY A 276 -10.63 -18.99 -14.01
C GLY A 276 -12.03 -19.60 -14.14
N VAL A 277 -13.02 -19.11 -13.39
CA VAL A 277 -14.38 -19.67 -13.32
C VAL A 277 -15.39 -18.88 -14.17
N ASN A 278 -15.00 -17.77 -14.80
CA ASN A 278 -15.87 -17.06 -15.74
C ASN A 278 -15.63 -17.54 -17.18
N PRO A 279 -16.57 -18.28 -17.80
CA PRO A 279 -16.45 -18.79 -19.18
C PRO A 279 -16.51 -17.68 -20.25
#